data_AF-L0DIG7-F1
#
_entry.id   AF-L0DIG7-F1
#
_cell.length_a   1.000
_cell.length_b   1.000
_cell.length_c   1.000
_cell.angle_alpha   90.00
_cell.angle_beta   90.00
_cell.angle_gamma   90.00
#
_symmetry.space_group_name_H-M   'P 1'
#
loop_
_entity.id
_entity.type
_entity.pdbx_description
1 polymer ?
#
loop_
_entity_poly.entity_id
_entity_poly.type
_entity_poly.pdbx_seq_one_letter_code
_entity_poly.pdbx_strand_id
1 'polypeptide(L)'
;MTSTAHAVSSRSARAFGLVDAMVLIAATAVGFASYRVCKDSWAGLGGIPLFRNSNTWLIAFLYRATTWASLWLVPWTVALLLLSLRRPRAPLRLLARQPGFVATVASTLLFALGAAEIFLVLAVRYLPTWRLGFLAFFLRPLFLHCAFDLQLPTLMGAAVAGSWLVLFLNGRWRPGRNWLDGLGRALGYCWVALFLISAFLGPWFYLSNHFHVPPNALRAGVR
;
A
#
# COMPACT_ATOMS: atom_id res chain seq x y z
N MET A 1 -55.67 -11.14 22.72
CA MET A 1 -54.36 -10.96 23.38
C MET A 1 -53.32 -11.69 22.55
N THR A 2 -52.71 -10.99 21.60
CA THR A 2 -51.85 -11.52 20.54
C THR A 2 -50.40 -11.21 20.86
N SER A 3 -49.69 -12.22 21.36
CA SER A 3 -48.25 -12.19 21.59
C SER A 3 -47.51 -12.53 20.29
N THR A 4 -47.35 -11.54 19.42
CA THR A 4 -46.55 -11.62 18.18
C THR A 4 -45.49 -10.52 18.17
N ALA A 5 -44.63 -10.50 19.19
CA ALA A 5 -43.51 -9.58 19.29
C ALA A 5 -42.23 -10.35 19.63
N HIS A 6 -41.14 -10.00 18.92
CA HIS A 6 -39.75 -10.44 19.14
C HIS A 6 -39.25 -11.72 18.45
N ALA A 7 -39.63 -11.94 17.19
CA ALA A 7 -38.71 -12.54 16.23
C ALA A 7 -38.00 -11.43 15.43
N VAL A 8 -37.32 -10.51 16.14
CA VAL A 8 -36.35 -9.62 15.52
C VAL A 8 -35.20 -10.51 15.09
N SER A 9 -35.26 -10.98 13.84
CA SER A 9 -34.15 -11.64 13.19
C SER A 9 -32.96 -10.69 13.27
N SER A 10 -32.08 -10.93 14.24
CA SER A 10 -30.73 -10.40 14.24
C SER A 10 -30.12 -10.92 12.95
N ARG A 11 -30.17 -10.10 11.89
CA ARG A 11 -29.52 -10.41 10.60
C ARG A 11 -28.08 -10.71 10.95
N SER A 12 -27.76 -12.00 10.94
CA SER A 12 -26.52 -12.55 11.46
C SER A 12 -25.36 -11.81 10.80
N ALA A 13 -24.71 -10.94 11.55
CA ALA A 13 -23.44 -10.39 11.14
C ALA A 13 -22.52 -11.59 10.93
N ARG A 14 -21.93 -11.73 9.73
CA ARG A 14 -21.07 -12.86 9.39
C ARG A 14 -20.05 -13.07 10.51
N ALA A 15 -20.16 -14.20 11.21
CA ALA A 15 -19.21 -14.57 12.25
C ALA A 15 -17.82 -14.79 11.63
N PHE A 16 -16.78 -14.45 12.38
CA PHE A 16 -15.40 -14.75 12.02
C PHE A 16 -15.20 -16.27 12.05
N GLY A 17 -14.91 -16.89 10.91
CA GLY A 17 -14.76 -18.33 10.79
C GLY A 17 -13.29 -18.78 10.75
N LEU A 18 -13.06 -20.09 10.96
CA LEU A 18 -11.72 -20.70 10.89
C LEU A 18 -11.00 -20.38 9.57
N VAL A 19 -11.72 -20.44 8.45
CA VAL A 19 -11.10 -20.17 7.14
C VAL A 19 -10.71 -18.70 6.98
N ASP A 20 -11.42 -17.78 7.64
CA ASP A 20 -11.05 -16.37 7.65
C ASP A 20 -9.73 -16.16 8.40
N ALA A 21 -9.58 -16.83 9.55
CA ALA A 21 -8.32 -16.88 10.28
C ALA A 21 -7.19 -17.46 9.43
N MET A 22 -7.40 -18.58 8.74
CA MET A 22 -6.39 -19.20 7.88
C MET A 22 -5.94 -18.28 6.75
N VAL A 23 -6.87 -17.55 6.12
CA VAL A 23 -6.54 -16.59 5.05
C VAL A 23 -5.73 -15.40 5.58
N LEU A 24 -6.05 -14.88 6.77
CA LEU A 24 -5.27 -13.81 7.40
C LEU A 24 -3.88 -14.27 7.84
N ILE A 25 -3.75 -15.50 8.34
CA ILE A 25 -2.46 -16.12 8.66
C ILE A 25 -1.62 -16.25 7.40
N ALA A 26 -2.20 -16.75 6.30
CA ALA A 26 -1.51 -16.87 5.02
C ALA A 26 -1.04 -15.51 4.49
N ALA A 27 -1.90 -14.48 4.55
CA ALA A 27 -1.53 -13.11 4.16
C ALA A 27 -0.37 -12.56 4.98
N THR A 28 -0.37 -12.84 6.29
CA THR A 28 0.71 -12.43 7.20
C THR A 28 2.02 -13.17 6.89
N ALA A 29 1.95 -14.48 6.61
CA ALA A 29 3.10 -15.28 6.20
C ALA A 29 3.71 -14.76 4.89
N VAL A 30 2.88 -14.37 3.91
CA VAL A 30 3.34 -13.72 2.67
C VAL A 30 4.07 -12.41 2.99
N GLY A 31 3.52 -11.57 3.87
CA GLY A 31 4.20 -10.33 4.28
C GLY A 31 5.57 -10.57 4.91
N PHE A 32 5.70 -11.59 5.78
CA PHE A 32 7.00 -11.98 6.34
C PHE A 32 7.98 -12.54 5.29
N ALA A 33 7.49 -13.33 4.33
CA ALA A 33 8.32 -13.85 3.25
C ALA A 33 8.84 -12.71 2.37
N SER A 34 7.98 -11.75 2.00
CA SER A 34 8.36 -10.54 1.27
C SER A 34 9.37 -9.70 2.05
N TYR A 35 9.15 -9.50 3.35
CA TYR A 35 10.09 -8.80 4.22
C TYR A 35 11.50 -9.42 4.19
N ARG A 36 11.60 -10.76 4.26
CA ARG A 36 12.87 -11.48 4.23
C ARG A 36 13.62 -11.25 2.91
N VAL A 37 12.94 -11.40 1.77
CA VAL A 37 13.53 -11.19 0.44
C VAL A 37 14.00 -9.75 0.27
N CYS A 38 13.18 -8.78 0.69
CA CYS A 38 13.55 -7.37 0.62
C CYS A 38 14.73 -7.05 1.55
N LYS A 39 14.73 -7.54 2.80
CA LYS A 39 15.83 -7.32 3.75
C LYS A 39 17.16 -7.80 3.18
N ASP A 40 17.22 -8.99 2.62
CA ASP A 40 18.45 -9.56 2.07
C ASP A 40 18.91 -8.78 0.83
N SER A 41 17.98 -8.37 -0.03
CA SER A 41 18.28 -7.55 -1.22
C SER A 41 18.80 -6.16 -0.85
N TRP A 42 18.26 -5.55 0.21
CA TRP A 42 18.62 -4.20 0.65
C TRP A 42 19.91 -4.16 1.46
N ALA A 43 20.29 -5.26 2.11
CA ALA A 43 21.58 -5.37 2.80
C ALA A 43 22.78 -5.14 1.84
N GLY A 44 22.63 -5.48 0.56
CA GLY A 44 23.66 -5.29 -0.47
C GLY A 44 23.78 -3.86 -1.03
N LEU A 45 22.77 -3.00 -0.85
CA LEU A 45 22.72 -1.65 -1.43
C LEU A 45 23.46 -0.59 -0.59
N GLY A 46 24.01 -0.98 0.57
CA GLY A 46 24.61 -0.06 1.54
C GLY A 46 23.54 0.75 2.30
N GLY A 47 23.87 1.22 3.50
CA GLY A 47 22.96 2.09 4.25
C GLY A 47 22.77 3.42 3.50
N ILE A 48 21.52 3.90 3.39
CA ILE A 48 21.23 5.23 2.83
C ILE A 48 22.08 6.27 3.59
N PRO A 49 22.89 7.10 2.92
CA PRO A 49 23.88 7.98 3.58
C PRO A 49 23.26 8.97 4.58
N LEU A 50 21.94 9.21 4.49
CA LEU A 50 21.15 10.01 5.43
C LEU A 50 21.17 9.49 6.89
N PHE A 51 21.61 8.26 7.14
CA PHE A 51 21.60 7.64 8.48
C PHE A 51 22.80 7.99 9.38
N ARG A 52 23.75 8.83 8.93
CA ARG A 52 24.97 9.11 9.72
C ARG A 52 24.80 10.21 10.78
N ASN A 53 23.81 11.09 10.64
CA ASN A 53 23.54 12.17 11.60
C ASN A 53 22.46 11.75 12.61
N SER A 54 22.70 11.97 13.90
CA SER A 54 21.73 11.69 14.97
C SER A 54 20.41 12.44 14.81
N ASN A 55 20.40 13.61 14.16
CA ASN A 55 19.21 14.44 13.98
C ASN A 55 18.24 13.92 12.89
N THR A 56 18.61 12.94 12.06
CA THR A 56 17.73 12.41 10.98
C THR A 56 17.01 11.12 11.36
N TRP A 57 17.11 10.67 12.63
CA TRP A 57 16.55 9.40 13.10
C TRP A 57 15.04 9.26 12.86
N LEU A 58 14.27 10.36 13.01
CA LEU A 58 12.83 10.34 12.82
C LEU A 58 12.46 10.12 11.34
N ILE A 59 13.13 10.83 10.43
CA ILE A 59 12.95 10.70 8.97
C ILE A 59 13.31 9.28 8.54
N ALA A 60 14.43 8.77 9.05
CA ALA A 60 14.89 7.41 8.87
C ALA A 60 13.87 6.36 9.33
N PHE A 61 13.28 6.56 10.51
CA PHE A 61 12.25 5.70 11.07
C PHE A 61 10.98 5.74 10.21
N LEU A 62 10.49 6.92 9.85
CA LEU A 62 9.28 7.08 9.03
C LEU A 62 9.44 6.45 7.65
N TYR A 63 10.59 6.65 6.99
CA TYR A 63 10.90 6.02 5.71
C TYR A 63 10.87 4.49 5.81
N ARG A 64 11.57 3.92 6.82
CA ARG A 64 11.54 2.48 7.06
C ARG A 64 10.12 2.00 7.33
N ALA A 65 9.38 2.69 8.20
CA ALA A 65 8.00 2.35 8.51
C ALA A 65 7.15 2.34 7.23
N THR A 66 7.27 3.34 6.34
CA THR A 66 6.51 3.38 5.09
C THR A 66 6.84 2.24 4.15
N THR A 67 8.13 1.94 3.98
CA THR A 67 8.60 0.87 3.08
C THR A 67 8.15 -0.50 3.61
N TRP A 68 8.42 -0.77 4.88
CA TRP A 68 8.13 -2.08 5.46
C TRP A 68 6.62 -2.29 5.62
N ALA A 69 5.87 -1.31 6.14
CA ALA A 69 4.42 -1.43 6.36
C ALA A 69 3.69 -1.91 5.10
N SER A 70 4.06 -1.38 3.94
CA SER A 70 3.45 -1.74 2.66
C SER A 70 3.53 -3.25 2.34
N LEU A 71 4.61 -3.93 2.73
CA LEU A 71 4.82 -5.36 2.49
C LEU A 71 3.80 -6.24 3.23
N TRP A 72 3.26 -5.77 4.36
CA TRP A 72 2.20 -6.47 5.09
C TRP A 72 0.81 -5.98 4.67
N LEU A 73 0.64 -4.69 4.36
CA LEU A 73 -0.67 -4.14 3.99
C LEU A 73 -1.18 -4.69 2.65
N VAL A 74 -0.31 -4.90 1.65
CA VAL A 74 -0.69 -5.43 0.34
C VAL A 74 -1.34 -6.82 0.45
N PRO A 75 -0.69 -7.86 1.02
CA PRO A 75 -1.31 -9.18 1.10
C PRO A 75 -2.58 -9.17 1.97
N TRP A 76 -2.62 -8.35 3.03
CA TRP A 76 -3.83 -8.16 3.82
C TRP A 76 -4.98 -7.53 3.01
N THR A 77 -4.69 -6.55 2.16
CA THR A 77 -5.66 -5.90 1.28
C THR A 77 -6.26 -6.93 0.30
N VAL A 78 -5.42 -7.73 -0.35
CA VAL A 78 -5.86 -8.79 -1.27
C VAL A 78 -6.67 -9.86 -0.52
N ALA A 79 -6.21 -10.27 0.66
CA ALA A 79 -6.91 -11.25 1.50
C ALA A 79 -8.31 -10.78 1.91
N LEU A 80 -8.44 -9.55 2.39
CA LEU A 80 -9.75 -8.99 2.74
C LEU A 80 -10.66 -8.85 1.51
N LEU A 81 -10.12 -8.49 0.35
CA LEU A 81 -10.88 -8.47 -0.89
C LEU A 81 -11.40 -9.88 -1.24
N LEU A 82 -10.54 -10.90 -1.21
CA LEU A 82 -10.94 -12.29 -1.46
C LEU A 82 -12.01 -12.77 -0.47
N LEU A 83 -11.86 -12.46 0.82
CA LEU A 83 -12.84 -12.79 1.85
C LEU A 83 -14.17 -12.08 1.66
N SER A 84 -14.16 -10.83 1.19
CA SER A 84 -15.38 -10.05 0.88
C SER A 84 -16.13 -10.61 -0.34
N LEU A 85 -15.42 -11.24 -1.27
CA LEU A 85 -15.97 -11.89 -2.46
C LEU A 85 -16.37 -13.36 -2.20
N ARG A 86 -16.19 -13.89 -1.00
CA ARG A 86 -16.58 -15.26 -0.65
C ARG A 86 -18.07 -15.34 -0.24
N ARG A 87 -18.72 -16.49 -0.49
CA ARG A 87 -20.11 -16.74 -0.08
C ARG A 87 -20.24 -16.87 1.45
N PRO A 88 -21.39 -16.46 2.07
CA PRO A 88 -22.59 -15.88 1.46
C PRO A 88 -22.37 -14.43 1.02
N ARG A 89 -22.50 -14.17 -0.29
CA ARG A 89 -22.16 -12.88 -0.91
C ARG A 89 -23.30 -11.90 -0.66
N ALA A 90 -23.01 -10.81 0.06
CA ALA A 90 -23.87 -9.63 -0.01
C ALA A 90 -23.88 -9.12 -1.47
N PRO A 91 -25.00 -8.55 -1.97
CA PRO A 91 -25.02 -8.01 -3.32
C PRO A 91 -23.94 -6.94 -3.48
N LEU A 92 -23.16 -7.00 -4.57
CA LEU A 92 -22.02 -6.11 -4.82
C LEU A 92 -22.39 -4.62 -4.72
N ARG A 93 -23.63 -4.27 -5.05
CA ARG A 93 -24.17 -2.90 -4.91
C ARG A 93 -24.16 -2.39 -3.46
N LEU A 94 -24.36 -3.28 -2.47
CA LEU A 94 -24.26 -2.93 -1.06
C LEU A 94 -22.80 -2.85 -0.60
N LEU A 95 -21.94 -3.75 -1.08
CA LEU A 95 -20.51 -3.72 -0.79
C LEU A 95 -19.83 -2.46 -1.35
N ALA A 96 -20.20 -2.01 -2.55
CA ALA A 96 -19.68 -0.78 -3.15
C ALA A 96 -20.02 0.51 -2.37
N ARG A 97 -20.92 0.43 -1.38
CA ARG A 97 -21.24 1.54 -0.45
C ARG A 97 -20.49 1.44 0.88
N GLN A 98 -19.78 0.34 1.12
CA GLN A 98 -19.00 0.10 2.32
C GLN A 98 -17.58 0.65 2.12
N PRO A 99 -17.15 1.62 2.95
CA PRO A 99 -15.86 2.28 2.78
C PRO A 99 -14.67 1.32 2.88
N GLY A 100 -14.77 0.25 3.69
CA GLY A 100 -13.71 -0.75 3.83
C GLY A 100 -13.55 -1.60 2.57
N PHE A 101 -14.67 -2.00 1.94
CA PHE A 101 -14.63 -2.71 0.66
C PHE A 101 -14.02 -1.85 -0.44
N VAL A 102 -14.45 -0.59 -0.55
CA VAL A 102 -13.91 0.34 -1.56
C VAL A 102 -12.42 0.59 -1.37
N ALA A 103 -11.95 0.74 -0.13
CA ALA A 103 -10.52 0.84 0.16
C ALA A 103 -9.72 -0.38 -0.34
N THR A 104 -10.24 -1.60 -0.10
CA THR A 104 -9.58 -2.84 -0.55
C THR A 104 -9.59 -2.99 -2.07
N VAL A 105 -10.68 -2.61 -2.75
CA VAL A 105 -10.77 -2.66 -4.22
C VAL A 105 -9.82 -1.65 -4.86
N ALA A 106 -9.84 -0.39 -4.42
CA ALA A 106 -8.99 0.67 -4.97
C ALA A 106 -7.51 0.31 -4.83
N SER A 107 -7.10 -0.13 -3.63
CA SER A 107 -5.72 -0.51 -3.36
C SER A 107 -5.30 -1.74 -4.16
N THR A 108 -6.17 -2.76 -4.28
CA THR A 108 -5.85 -3.97 -5.06
C THR A 108 -5.73 -3.67 -6.55
N LEU A 109 -6.58 -2.81 -7.11
CA LEU A 109 -6.50 -2.42 -8.52
C LEU A 109 -5.18 -1.70 -8.83
N LEU A 110 -4.77 -0.74 -8.00
CA LEU A 110 -3.49 -0.06 -8.17
C LEU A 110 -2.30 -1.00 -7.98
N PHE A 111 -2.37 -1.92 -7.00
CA PHE A 111 -1.35 -2.95 -6.83
C PHE A 111 -1.24 -3.83 -8.09
N ALA A 112 -2.37 -4.26 -8.66
CA ALA A 112 -2.39 -5.08 -9.87
C ALA A 112 -1.80 -4.34 -11.08
N LEU A 113 -2.08 -3.04 -11.23
CA LEU A 113 -1.47 -2.20 -12.27
C LEU A 113 0.04 -2.09 -12.10
N GLY A 114 0.54 -1.82 -10.88
CA GLY A 114 1.97 -1.80 -10.59
C GLY A 114 2.65 -3.16 -10.82
N ALA A 115 1.98 -4.26 -10.44
CA ALA A 115 2.48 -5.61 -10.70
C ALA A 115 2.54 -5.93 -12.20
N ALA A 116 1.55 -5.48 -12.99
CA ALA A 116 1.54 -5.65 -14.44
C ALA A 116 2.66 -4.84 -15.11
N GLU A 117 2.93 -3.62 -14.64
CA GLU A 117 4.06 -2.82 -15.10
C GLU A 117 5.40 -3.53 -14.82
N ILE A 118 5.59 -4.03 -13.60
CA ILE A 118 6.80 -4.79 -13.23
C ILE A 118 6.95 -6.02 -14.12
N PHE A 119 5.87 -6.79 -14.33
CA PHE A 119 5.89 -7.96 -15.18
C PHE A 119 6.22 -7.62 -16.63
N LEU A 120 5.65 -6.54 -17.18
CA LEU A 120 5.92 -6.06 -18.53
C LEU A 120 7.40 -5.69 -18.70
N VAL A 121 7.98 -4.98 -17.73
CA VAL A 121 9.41 -4.61 -17.77
C VAL A 121 10.30 -5.85 -17.69
N LEU A 122 9.97 -6.81 -16.82
CA LEU A 122 10.71 -8.07 -16.74
C LEU A 122 10.62 -8.84 -18.07
N ALA A 123 9.42 -8.95 -18.65
CA ALA A 123 9.22 -9.61 -19.93
C ALA A 123 10.06 -8.95 -21.05
N VAL A 124 10.06 -7.61 -21.13
CA VAL A 124 10.90 -6.85 -22.09
C VAL A 124 12.40 -7.12 -21.88
N ARG A 125 12.84 -7.26 -20.62
CA ARG A 125 14.26 -7.52 -20.30
C ARG A 125 14.71 -8.93 -20.67
N TYR A 126 13.82 -9.93 -20.57
CA TYR A 126 14.13 -11.31 -20.94
C TYR A 126 13.94 -11.60 -22.44
N LEU A 127 13.32 -10.69 -23.20
CA LEU A 127 13.29 -10.79 -24.65
C LEU A 127 14.70 -10.58 -25.24
N PRO A 128 15.09 -11.33 -26.28
CA PRO A 128 16.44 -11.26 -26.85
C PRO A 128 16.78 -9.83 -27.29
N THR A 129 17.76 -9.22 -26.62
CA THR A 129 18.08 -7.79 -26.60
C THR A 129 18.54 -7.17 -27.92
N TRP A 130 18.74 -7.97 -28.97
CA TRP A 130 19.24 -7.53 -30.28
C TRP A 130 18.24 -6.65 -31.05
N ARG A 131 16.96 -6.58 -30.62
CA ARG A 131 15.95 -5.68 -31.22
C ARG A 131 15.41 -4.57 -30.31
N LEU A 132 15.76 -4.55 -29.01
CA LEU A 132 15.07 -3.67 -28.03
C LEU A 132 16.02 -2.92 -27.06
N GLY A 133 17.33 -2.92 -27.31
CA GLY A 133 18.33 -2.28 -26.43
C GLY A 133 18.03 -0.83 -26.06
N PHE A 134 17.43 -0.06 -26.98
CA PHE A 134 17.00 1.32 -26.73
C PHE A 134 15.83 1.42 -25.73
N LEU A 135 14.83 0.55 -25.85
CA LEU A 135 13.63 0.55 -25.00
C LEU A 135 13.95 0.05 -23.58
N ALA A 136 14.76 -1.01 -23.47
CA ALA A 136 15.20 -1.56 -22.19
C ALA A 136 16.12 -0.59 -21.42
N PHE A 137 16.92 0.23 -22.12
CA PHE A 137 17.72 1.29 -21.51
C PHE A 137 16.85 2.44 -21.00
N PHE A 138 15.85 2.87 -21.77
CA PHE A 138 14.91 3.94 -21.39
C PHE A 138 13.99 3.58 -20.22
N LEU A 139 13.53 2.33 -20.14
CA LEU A 139 12.62 1.86 -19.08
C LEU A 139 13.35 1.56 -17.76
N ARG A 140 14.68 1.41 -17.77
CA ARG A 140 15.49 1.04 -16.60
C ARG A 140 15.49 2.05 -15.44
N PRO A 141 15.68 3.37 -15.67
CA PRO A 141 15.58 4.36 -14.60
C PRO A 141 14.14 4.55 -14.12
N LEU A 142 13.15 4.43 -15.02
CA LEU A 142 11.73 4.48 -14.66
C LEU A 142 11.35 3.30 -13.73
N PHE A 143 11.87 2.10 -14.01
CA PHE A 143 11.61 0.89 -13.23
C PHE A 143 12.16 0.94 -11.80
N LEU A 144 13.38 1.44 -11.60
CA LEU A 144 13.96 1.55 -10.25
C LEU A 144 13.29 2.67 -9.43
N HIS A 145 12.89 3.77 -10.07
CA HIS A 145 12.12 4.83 -9.40
C HIS A 145 10.64 4.46 -9.16
N CYS A 146 9.96 3.75 -10.06
CA CYS A 146 8.54 3.43 -9.88
C CYS A 146 8.30 2.19 -9.01
N ALA A 147 9.15 1.16 -9.11
CA ALA A 147 8.88 -0.12 -8.45
C ALA A 147 9.15 -0.11 -6.94
N PHE A 148 9.98 0.81 -6.43
CA PHE A 148 10.41 0.80 -5.02
C PHE A 148 10.52 2.16 -4.31
N ASP A 149 10.61 3.30 -5.02
CA ASP A 149 10.73 4.61 -4.36
C ASP A 149 9.36 5.19 -4.00
N LEU A 150 8.85 4.97 -2.78
CA LEU A 150 7.75 5.70 -2.09
C LEU A 150 6.40 5.91 -2.84
N GLN A 151 6.29 5.67 -4.14
CA GLN A 151 5.18 6.11 -4.97
C GLN A 151 4.02 5.13 -4.86
N LEU A 152 4.28 3.83 -4.77
CA LEU A 152 3.21 2.83 -4.63
C LEU A 152 2.34 3.08 -3.38
N PRO A 153 2.89 3.24 -2.16
CA PRO A 153 2.09 3.63 -0.99
C PRO A 153 1.35 4.96 -1.18
N THR A 154 2.00 5.92 -1.84
CA THR A 154 1.42 7.24 -2.12
C THR A 154 0.20 7.12 -3.03
N LEU A 155 0.31 6.39 -4.14
CA LEU A 155 -0.78 6.18 -5.10
C LEU A 155 -1.93 5.38 -4.48
N MET A 156 -1.62 4.33 -3.72
CA MET A 156 -2.65 3.54 -3.03
C MET A 156 -3.41 4.38 -2.01
N GLY A 157 -2.71 5.12 -1.15
CA GLY A 157 -3.35 6.00 -0.17
C GLY A 157 -4.12 7.15 -0.81
N ALA A 158 -3.61 7.75 -1.88
CA ALA A 158 -4.33 8.77 -2.64
C ALA A 158 -5.61 8.24 -3.28
N ALA A 159 -5.59 7.03 -3.86
CA ALA A 159 -6.79 6.41 -4.42
C ALA A 159 -7.81 6.04 -3.35
N VAL A 160 -7.37 5.53 -2.19
CA VAL A 160 -8.25 5.30 -1.04
C VAL A 160 -8.88 6.61 -0.58
N ALA A 161 -8.07 7.65 -0.33
CA ALA A 161 -8.55 8.97 0.08
C ALA A 161 -9.54 9.57 -0.93
N GLY A 162 -9.22 9.54 -2.22
CA GLY A 162 -10.10 10.03 -3.29
C GLY A 162 -11.40 9.24 -3.37
N SER A 163 -11.36 7.92 -3.28
CA SER A 163 -12.56 7.08 -3.29
C SER A 163 -13.46 7.33 -2.07
N TRP A 164 -12.86 7.53 -0.90
CA TRP A 164 -13.56 7.90 0.34
C TRP A 164 -14.20 9.27 0.25
N LEU A 165 -13.48 10.26 -0.29
CA LEU A 165 -14.00 11.60 -0.53
C LEU A 165 -15.23 11.54 -1.47
N VAL A 166 -15.14 10.79 -2.57
CA VAL A 166 -16.26 10.62 -3.51
C VAL A 166 -17.45 9.93 -2.84
N LEU A 167 -17.24 8.90 -2.01
CA LEU A 167 -18.32 8.25 -1.26
C LEU A 167 -18.99 9.20 -0.26
N PHE A 168 -18.18 9.99 0.44
CA PHE A 168 -18.62 10.97 1.43
C PHE A 168 -19.46 12.07 0.77
N LEU A 169 -18.95 12.69 -0.30
CA LEU A 169 -19.65 13.74 -1.04
C LEU A 169 -20.96 13.26 -1.66
N ASN A 170 -21.05 12.00 -2.08
CA ASN A 170 -22.28 11.43 -2.63
C ASN A 170 -23.29 10.98 -1.55
N GLY A 171 -23.00 11.16 -0.25
CA GLY A 171 -23.85 10.65 0.84
C GLY A 171 -23.99 9.12 0.83
N ARG A 172 -23.07 8.42 0.17
CA ARG A 172 -23.08 6.95 0.01
C ARG A 172 -22.26 6.23 1.07
N TRP A 173 -21.61 6.98 1.96
CA TRP A 173 -20.84 6.44 3.08
C TRP A 173 -21.75 5.69 4.06
N ARG A 174 -21.77 4.36 3.99
CA ARG A 174 -22.56 3.50 4.89
C ARG A 174 -21.66 2.46 5.55
N PRO A 175 -21.09 2.76 6.74
CA PRO A 175 -20.27 1.81 7.47
C PRO A 175 -21.04 0.53 7.77
N GLY A 176 -20.47 -0.61 7.39
CA GLY A 176 -21.01 -1.91 7.74
C GLY A 176 -20.72 -2.24 9.20
N ARG A 177 -21.64 -2.94 9.87
CA ARG A 177 -21.41 -3.54 11.19
C ARG A 177 -20.64 -4.88 11.12
N ASN A 178 -20.12 -5.25 9.95
CA ASN A 178 -19.35 -6.48 9.79
C ASN A 178 -17.87 -6.22 10.14
N TRP A 179 -17.19 -7.25 10.65
CA TRP A 179 -15.78 -7.15 11.02
C TRP A 179 -14.88 -6.88 9.80
N LEU A 180 -15.30 -7.35 8.61
CA LEU A 180 -14.60 -7.14 7.34
C LEU A 180 -14.54 -5.67 6.92
N ASP A 181 -15.64 -4.91 7.02
CA ASP A 181 -15.65 -3.47 6.75
C ASP A 181 -14.85 -2.72 7.81
N GLY A 182 -14.88 -3.17 9.07
CA GLY A 182 -14.02 -2.65 10.13
C GLY A 182 -12.54 -2.76 9.79
N LEU A 183 -12.07 -3.96 9.44
CA LEU A 183 -10.68 -4.18 9.04
C LEU A 183 -10.32 -3.50 7.72
N GLY A 184 -11.21 -3.50 6.74
CA GLY A 184 -11.01 -2.81 5.47
C GLY A 184 -10.84 -1.29 5.67
N ARG A 185 -11.62 -0.69 6.58
CA ARG A 185 -11.43 0.71 6.98
C ARG A 185 -10.12 0.94 7.70
N ALA A 186 -9.74 0.07 8.63
CA ALA A 186 -8.46 0.16 9.33
C ALA A 186 -7.28 0.14 8.33
N LEU A 187 -7.30 -0.79 7.36
CA LEU A 187 -6.31 -0.81 6.27
C LEU A 187 -6.37 0.47 5.42
N GLY A 188 -7.56 0.97 5.11
CA GLY A 188 -7.72 2.23 4.40
C GLY A 188 -7.07 3.41 5.14
N TYR A 189 -7.26 3.51 6.47
CA TYR A 189 -6.60 4.53 7.29
C TYR A 189 -5.07 4.36 7.29
N CYS A 190 -4.57 3.12 7.35
CA CYS A 190 -3.14 2.84 7.23
C CYS A 190 -2.60 3.34 5.88
N TRP A 191 -3.27 3.05 4.76
CA TRP A 191 -2.87 3.53 3.44
C TRP A 191 -2.89 5.06 3.33
N VAL A 192 -3.93 5.72 3.87
CA VAL A 192 -4.00 7.20 3.89
C VAL A 192 -2.89 7.79 4.76
N ALA A 193 -2.60 7.20 5.92
CA ALA A 193 -1.51 7.64 6.78
C ALA A 193 -0.15 7.49 6.08
N LEU A 194 0.09 6.36 5.41
CA LEU A 194 1.29 6.14 4.60
C LEU A 194 1.41 7.16 3.48
N PHE A 195 0.31 7.52 2.81
CA PHE A 195 0.28 8.58 1.81
C PHE A 195 0.70 9.93 2.39
N LEU A 196 0.15 10.33 3.55
CA LEU A 196 0.49 11.61 4.19
C LEU A 196 1.95 11.64 4.64
N ILE A 197 2.46 10.54 5.22
CA ILE A 197 3.86 10.43 5.61
C ILE A 197 4.76 10.52 4.37
N SER A 198 4.41 9.83 3.28
CA SER A 198 5.19 9.85 2.04
C SER A 198 5.17 11.23 1.37
N ALA A 199 4.02 11.91 1.37
CA ALA A 199 3.88 13.26 0.86
C ALA A 199 4.69 14.28 1.68
N PHE A 200 4.81 14.06 2.99
CA PHE A 200 5.67 14.86 3.86
C PHE A 200 7.15 14.57 3.60
N LEU A 201 7.55 13.29 3.48
CA LEU A 201 8.94 12.87 3.29
C LEU A 201 9.48 13.18 1.89
N GLY A 202 8.65 13.10 0.85
CA GLY A 202 9.06 13.23 -0.56
C GLY A 202 9.85 14.51 -0.85
N PRO A 203 9.34 15.70 -0.51
CA PRO A 203 10.06 16.96 -0.68
C PRO A 203 11.41 16.98 0.04
N TRP A 204 11.49 16.42 1.25
CA TRP A 204 12.76 16.36 2.00
C TRP A 204 13.81 15.51 1.29
N PHE A 205 13.44 14.35 0.77
CA PHE A 205 14.35 13.51 -0.02
C PHE A 205 14.76 14.18 -1.34
N TYR A 206 13.80 14.85 -1.99
CA TYR A 206 14.08 15.60 -3.21
C TYR A 206 15.10 16.71 -2.95
N LEU A 207 14.87 17.52 -1.92
CA LEU A 207 15.76 18.60 -1.52
C LEU A 207 17.12 18.08 -1.08
N SER A 208 17.19 17.01 -0.28
CA SER A 208 18.48 16.47 0.17
C SER A 208 19.32 15.92 -0.97
N ASN A 209 18.69 15.27 -1.96
CA ASN A 209 19.40 14.68 -3.10
C ASN A 209 19.82 15.73 -4.14
N HIS A 210 19.02 16.77 -4.37
CA HIS A 210 19.34 17.83 -5.34
C HIS A 210 20.24 18.94 -4.78
N PHE A 211 20.08 19.29 -3.50
CA PHE A 211 20.86 20.35 -2.85
C PHE A 211 21.99 19.79 -1.99
N HIS A 212 22.59 18.64 -2.37
CA HIS A 212 23.91 18.28 -1.86
C HIS A 212 24.91 19.35 -2.31
N VAL A 213 24.96 20.46 -1.57
CA VAL A 213 26.08 21.39 -1.54
C VAL A 213 27.29 20.51 -1.25
N PRO A 214 28.24 20.39 -2.18
CA PRO A 214 29.42 19.59 -1.93
C PRO A 214 30.06 20.12 -0.63
N PRO A 215 30.37 19.26 0.35
CA PRO A 215 30.87 19.68 1.66
C PRO A 215 32.13 20.57 1.58
N ASN A 216 32.79 20.57 0.41
CA ASN A 216 33.97 21.33 0.07
C ASN A 216 33.67 22.84 -0.12
N ALA A 217 32.45 23.21 -0.53
CA ALA A 217 32.08 24.60 -0.81
C ALA A 217 31.97 25.48 0.45
N LEU A 218 31.71 24.87 1.62
CA LEU A 218 31.64 25.60 2.89
C LEU A 218 33.01 25.89 3.52
N ARG A 219 34.11 25.30 3.01
CA ARG A 219 35.48 25.56 3.52
C ARG A 219 36.20 26.69 2.78
N ALA A 220 35.71 27.15 1.64
CA ALA A 220 36.39 28.15 0.82
C ALA A 220 36.11 29.61 1.21
N GLY A 221 35.14 29.87 2.10
CA GLY A 221 34.71 31.22 2.49
C GLY A 221 35.28 31.76 3.80
N VAL A 222 36.18 31.03 4.46
CA VAL A 222 36.87 31.49 5.69
C VAL A 222 38.35 31.65 5.38
N ARG A 223 38.71 32.72 4.69
CA ARG A 223 40.06 33.28 4.64
C ARG A 223 39.97 34.80 4.64
#